data_AF-A0A3E2XSB9-F1
#
_entry.id   AF-A0A3E2XSB9-F1
#
_cell.length_a   1.000
_cell.length_b   1.000
_cell.length_c   1.000
_cell.angle_alpha   90.00
_cell.angle_beta   90.00
_cell.angle_gamma   90.00
#
_symmetry.space_group_name_H-M   'P 1'
#
loop_
_entity.id
_entity.type
_entity.pdbx_description
1 polymer ?
#
loop_
_entity_poly.entity_id
_entity_poly.type
_entity_poly.pdbx_seq_one_letter_code
_entity_poly.pdbx_strand_id
1 'polypeptide(L)'
;MKKINLRDYYPYYTQDMIVEVPDEVALLLREYMLLEEAYRIRTYRYKAFYSLDRDEGIEREILQKPLNPAEIWEQRQMTELIYKGLSKLPVKQRQRIYAHFFLGMSKADIAKAEGTHKSRITRSIEAGLRSLEKYFKEIL
;
A
#
# COMPACT_ATOMS: atom_id res chain seq x y z
N MET A 1 -9.63 44.79 25.93
CA MET A 1 -10.26 45.10 24.63
C MET A 1 -9.17 45.59 23.71
N LYS A 2 -9.06 45.02 22.52
CA LYS A 2 -8.05 45.35 21.52
C LYS A 2 -8.71 45.81 20.25
N LYS A 3 -8.10 46.79 19.59
CA LYS A 3 -8.49 47.21 18.25
C LYS A 3 -7.74 46.35 17.25
N ILE A 4 -8.48 45.68 16.37
CA ILE A 4 -7.92 44.88 15.27
C ILE A 4 -8.46 45.41 13.94
N ASN A 5 -7.71 45.18 12.86
CA ASN A 5 -8.17 45.49 11.52
C ASN A 5 -8.66 44.21 10.84
N LEU A 6 -9.92 44.19 10.39
CA LEU A 6 -10.50 43.01 9.76
C LEU A 6 -9.90 42.70 8.37
N ARG A 7 -9.31 43.69 7.71
CA ARG A 7 -8.57 43.52 6.44
C ARG A 7 -7.42 42.51 6.57
N ASP A 8 -6.78 42.45 7.74
CA ASP A 8 -5.62 41.58 7.96
C ASP A 8 -5.98 40.09 8.03
N TYR A 9 -7.25 39.78 8.29
CA TYR A 9 -7.73 38.41 8.51
C TYR A 9 -8.69 37.92 7.42
N TYR A 10 -9.46 38.82 6.80
CA TYR A 10 -10.51 38.46 5.86
C TYR A 10 -10.33 39.18 4.52
N PRO A 11 -10.10 38.43 3.43
CA PRO A 11 -9.86 39.01 2.09
C PRO A 11 -11.01 39.86 1.53
N TYR A 12 -12.22 39.73 2.08
CA TYR A 12 -13.40 40.48 1.65
C TYR A 12 -13.31 41.98 1.97
N TYR A 13 -12.59 42.37 3.02
CA TYR A 13 -12.44 43.78 3.38
C TYR A 13 -11.30 44.42 2.58
N THR A 14 -11.67 45.20 1.57
CA THR A 14 -10.71 45.97 0.74
C THR A 14 -10.30 47.30 1.39
N GLN A 15 -11.07 47.79 2.36
CA GLN A 15 -10.78 49.02 3.14
C GLN A 15 -10.42 48.69 4.59
N ASP A 16 -9.69 49.58 5.26
CA ASP A 16 -9.36 49.41 6.67
C ASP A 16 -10.64 49.46 7.51
N MET A 17 -10.89 48.40 8.27
CA MET A 17 -12.05 48.30 9.15
C MET A 17 -11.58 47.93 10.55
N ILE A 18 -11.41 48.96 11.37
CA ILE A 18 -10.93 48.83 12.74
C ILE A 18 -12.12 48.54 13.65
N VAL A 19 -12.09 47.39 14.32
CA VAL A 19 -13.12 46.96 15.27
C VAL A 19 -12.48 46.69 16.62
N GLU A 20 -13.20 47.04 17.68
CA GLU A 20 -12.79 46.75 19.05
C GLU A 20 -13.37 45.41 19.50
N VAL A 21 -12.48 44.51 19.92
CA VAL A 21 -12.80 43.11 20.18
C VAL A 21 -12.17 42.69 21.51
N PRO A 22 -12.77 41.75 22.27
CA PRO A 22 -12.14 41.18 23.46
C PRO A 22 -10.75 40.60 23.18
N ASP A 23 -9.88 40.64 24.19
CA ASP A 23 -8.48 40.22 24.06
C ASP A 23 -8.34 38.73 23.70
N GLU A 24 -9.26 37.89 24.19
CA GLU A 24 -9.35 36.46 23.88
C GLU A 24 -9.55 36.20 22.38
N VAL A 25 -10.46 36.95 21.75
CA VAL A 25 -10.75 36.81 20.32
C VAL A 25 -9.58 37.32 19.48
N ALA A 26 -8.93 38.41 19.91
CA ALA A 26 -7.72 38.91 19.24
C ALA A 26 -6.55 37.91 19.31
N LEU A 27 -6.41 37.19 20.43
CA LEU A 27 -5.44 36.11 20.57
C LEU A 27 -5.77 34.92 19.68
N LEU A 28 -7.03 34.48 19.67
CA LEU A 28 -7.50 33.38 18.83
C LEU A 28 -7.21 33.63 17.34
N LEU A 29 -7.58 34.83 16.84
CA LEU A 29 -7.31 35.22 15.45
C LEU A 29 -5.82 35.21 15.12
N ARG A 30 -4.97 35.64 16.08
CA ARG A 30 -3.52 35.60 15.90
C ARG A 30 -2.97 34.17 15.84
N GLU A 31 -3.47 33.27 16.67
CA GLU A 31 -3.09 31.85 16.65
C GLU A 31 -3.47 31.17 15.34
N TYR A 32 -4.68 31.43 14.83
CA TYR A 32 -5.12 30.92 13.53
C TYR A 32 -4.17 31.33 12.39
N MET A 33 -3.77 32.61 12.33
CA MET A 33 -2.82 33.08 11.31
C MET A 33 -1.48 32.34 11.36
N LEU A 34 -0.97 32.06 12.56
CA LEU A 34 0.27 31.31 12.73
C LEU A 34 0.12 29.86 12.30
N LEU A 35 -1.02 29.23 12.61
CA LEU A 35 -1.33 27.87 12.21
C LEU A 35 -1.45 27.73 10.68
N GLU A 36 -2.11 28.70 10.03
CA GLU A 36 -2.27 28.73 8.58
C GLU A 36 -0.92 28.89 7.87
N GLU A 37 -0.05 29.78 8.37
CA GLU A 37 1.31 29.93 7.83
C GLU A 37 2.14 28.65 8.03
N ALA A 38 2.08 28.03 9.21
CA ALA A 38 2.75 26.76 9.47
C ALA A 38 2.21 25.62 8.59
N TYR A 39 0.92 25.64 8.28
CA TYR A 39 0.31 24.71 7.32
C TYR A 39 0.85 24.97 5.91
N ARG A 40 0.85 26.22 5.44
CA ARG A 40 1.41 26.63 4.14
C ARG A 40 2.86 26.15 4.00
N ILE A 41 3.72 26.44 4.97
CA ILE A 41 5.13 26.01 4.96
C ILE A 41 5.26 24.49 4.88
N ARG A 42 4.44 23.73 5.64
CA ARG A 42 4.42 22.26 5.58
C ARG A 42 4.02 21.76 4.19
N THR A 43 2.97 22.32 3.60
CA THR A 43 2.51 21.98 2.25
C THR A 43 3.59 22.18 1.21
N TYR A 44 4.30 23.33 1.24
CA TYR A 44 5.44 23.59 0.36
C TYR A 44 6.61 22.63 0.60
N ARG A 45 6.99 22.41 1.87
CA ARG A 45 8.11 21.53 2.24
C ARG A 45 7.91 20.09 1.77
N TYR A 46 6.70 19.55 1.95
CA TYR A 46 6.37 18.18 1.58
C TYR A 46 5.79 18.06 0.16
N LYS A 47 5.75 19.16 -0.60
CA LYS A 47 5.15 19.22 -1.95
C LYS A 47 3.73 18.65 -2.02
N ALA A 48 2.96 18.82 -0.93
CA ALA A 48 1.62 18.28 -0.76
C ALA A 48 0.56 19.15 -1.46
N PHE A 49 0.84 19.60 -2.68
CA PHE A 49 -0.10 20.36 -3.49
C PHE A 49 -1.10 19.40 -4.13
N TYR A 50 -2.24 19.24 -3.46
CA TYR A 50 -3.38 18.55 -4.03
C TYR A 50 -4.32 19.61 -4.61
N SER A 51 -4.39 19.71 -5.94
CA SER A 51 -5.45 20.46 -6.61
C SER A 51 -6.57 19.50 -6.97
N LEU A 52 -7.83 19.93 -6.81
CA LEU A 52 -8.98 19.22 -7.38
C LEU A 52 -8.91 19.16 -8.91
N ASP A 53 -8.23 20.12 -9.53
CA ASP A 53 -7.96 20.19 -10.98
C ASP A 53 -6.71 19.38 -11.40
N ARG A 54 -6.08 18.60 -10.50
CA ARG A 54 -4.99 17.71 -10.90
C ARG A 54 -5.59 16.48 -11.56
N ASP A 55 -5.71 16.54 -12.87
CA ASP A 55 -6.10 15.39 -13.67
C ASP A 55 -5.14 14.20 -13.44
N GLU A 56 -5.75 13.09 -13.05
CA GLU A 56 -5.30 11.70 -13.17
C GLU A 56 -4.11 11.20 -12.31
N GLY A 57 -4.42 10.49 -11.22
CA GLY A 57 -3.50 9.47 -10.70
C GLY A 57 -3.90 8.86 -9.38
N ILE A 58 -4.32 9.69 -8.42
CA ILE A 58 -4.61 9.23 -7.05
C ILE A 58 -5.88 8.36 -7.03
N GLU A 59 -6.93 8.77 -7.74
CA GLU A 59 -8.15 7.97 -7.85
C GLU A 59 -7.92 6.65 -8.62
N ARG A 60 -7.08 6.67 -9.67
CA ARG A 60 -6.70 5.46 -10.43
C ARG A 60 -5.86 4.48 -9.60
N GLU A 61 -4.99 4.97 -8.71
CA GLU A 61 -4.21 4.12 -7.80
C GLU A 61 -5.06 3.52 -6.68
N ILE A 62 -6.14 4.20 -6.27
CA ILE A 62 -7.03 3.74 -5.19
C ILE A 62 -8.13 2.80 -5.72
N LEU A 63 -8.62 3.00 -6.95
CA LEU A 63 -9.61 2.13 -7.57
C LEU A 63 -8.97 0.80 -7.99
N GLN A 64 -9.24 -0.26 -7.22
CA GLN A 64 -9.02 -1.64 -7.67
C GLN A 64 -9.84 -1.88 -8.94
N LYS A 65 -9.18 -1.80 -10.11
CA LYS A 65 -9.81 -2.12 -11.38
C LYS A 65 -10.27 -3.58 -11.36
N PRO A 66 -11.54 -3.88 -11.69
CA PRO A 66 -11.97 -5.27 -11.81
C PRO A 66 -11.17 -5.94 -12.93
N LEU A 67 -10.70 -7.17 -12.66
CA LEU A 67 -10.00 -7.99 -13.66
C LEU A 67 -10.87 -8.14 -14.89
N ASN A 68 -10.29 -7.93 -16.07
CA ASN A 68 -11.01 -8.14 -17.31
C ASN A 68 -11.22 -9.66 -17.55
N PRO A 69 -12.20 -10.08 -18.37
CA PRO A 69 -12.45 -11.51 -18.60
C PRO A 69 -11.25 -12.30 -19.15
N ALA A 70 -10.38 -11.66 -19.95
CA ALA A 70 -9.17 -12.30 -20.47
C ALA A 70 -8.14 -12.55 -19.35
N GLU A 71 -7.93 -11.58 -18.46
CA GLU A 71 -7.06 -11.72 -17.29
C GLU A 71 -7.53 -12.84 -16.35
N ILE A 72 -8.84 -12.96 -16.13
CA ILE A 72 -9.43 -14.07 -15.34
C ILE A 72 -9.12 -15.41 -16.01
N TRP A 73 -9.28 -15.48 -17.33
CA TRP A 73 -8.99 -16.70 -18.08
C TRP A 73 -7.50 -17.06 -18.04
N GLU A 74 -6.61 -16.09 -18.20
CA GLU A 74 -5.15 -16.27 -18.08
C GLU A 74 -4.75 -16.75 -16.68
N GLN A 75 -5.28 -16.13 -15.62
CA GLN A 75 -5.07 -16.56 -14.24
C GLN A 75 -5.52 -18.00 -14.03
N ARG A 76 -6.68 -18.39 -14.60
CA ARG A 76 -7.18 -19.77 -14.52
C ARG A 76 -6.26 -20.75 -15.24
N GLN A 77 -5.81 -20.42 -16.46
CA GLN A 77 -4.86 -21.25 -17.21
C GLN A 77 -3.53 -21.41 -16.46
N MET A 78 -2.99 -20.30 -15.93
CA MET A 78 -1.76 -20.31 -15.15
C MET A 78 -1.90 -21.17 -13.88
N THR A 79 -3.01 -21.03 -13.16
CA THR A 79 -3.30 -21.82 -11.96
C THR A 79 -3.38 -23.31 -12.28
N GLU A 80 -4.06 -23.68 -13.37
CA GLU A 80 -4.16 -25.07 -13.82
C GLU A 80 -2.78 -25.66 -14.17
N LEU A 81 -1.95 -24.89 -14.89
CA LEU A 81 -0.57 -25.27 -15.22
C LEU A 81 0.26 -25.54 -13.95
N ILE A 82 0.15 -24.66 -12.95
CA ILE A 82 0.85 -24.81 -11.67
C ILE A 82 0.43 -26.10 -10.96
N TYR A 83 -0.87 -26.37 -10.85
CA TYR A 83 -1.36 -27.59 -10.21
C TYR A 83 -1.00 -28.86 -10.98
N LYS A 84 -0.96 -28.81 -12.32
CA LYS A 84 -0.44 -29.90 -13.15
C LYS A 84 1.03 -30.17 -12.83
N GLY A 85 1.87 -29.15 -12.75
CA GLY A 85 3.27 -29.29 -12.34
C GLY A 85 3.43 -29.88 -10.94
N LEU A 86 2.69 -29.35 -9.96
CA LEU A 86 2.69 -29.86 -8.59
C LEU A 86 2.27 -31.34 -8.52
N SER A 87 1.32 -31.78 -9.36
CA SER A 87 0.87 -33.17 -9.40
C SER A 87 1.96 -34.17 -9.84
N LYS A 88 2.98 -33.71 -10.58
CA LYS A 88 4.13 -34.53 -10.98
C LYS A 88 5.15 -34.73 -9.85
N LEU A 89 5.11 -33.92 -8.81
CA LEU A 89 6.02 -34.05 -7.68
C LEU A 89 5.58 -35.16 -6.70
N PRO A 90 6.52 -35.79 -5.99
CA PRO A 90 6.24 -36.62 -4.82
C PRO A 90 5.40 -35.87 -3.78
N VAL A 91 4.47 -36.59 -3.14
CA VAL A 91 3.48 -36.03 -2.20
C VAL A 91 4.12 -35.15 -1.12
N LYS A 92 5.21 -35.62 -0.50
CA LYS A 92 5.91 -34.86 0.56
C LYS A 92 6.53 -33.56 0.05
N GLN A 93 7.14 -33.56 -1.14
CA GLN A 93 7.71 -32.34 -1.73
C GLN A 93 6.61 -31.34 -2.07
N ARG A 94 5.52 -31.82 -2.68
CA ARG A 94 4.33 -31.02 -2.99
C ARG A 94 3.75 -30.35 -1.74
N GLN A 95 3.55 -31.12 -0.67
CA GLN A 95 3.02 -30.61 0.60
C GLN A 95 3.92 -29.54 1.22
N ARG A 96 5.24 -29.72 1.20
CA ARG A 96 6.20 -28.75 1.72
C ARG A 96 6.24 -27.45 0.91
N ILE A 97 6.17 -27.56 -0.42
CA ILE A 97 6.07 -26.38 -1.31
C ILE A 97 4.76 -25.65 -1.06
N TYR A 98 3.65 -26.39 -0.96
CA TYR A 98 2.33 -25.83 -0.67
C TYR A 98 2.32 -25.07 0.66
N ALA A 99 2.81 -25.71 1.73
CA ALA A 99 2.90 -25.09 3.05
C ALA A 99 3.74 -23.81 3.05
N HIS A 100 4.87 -23.79 2.32
CA HIS A 100 5.75 -22.63 2.31
C HIS A 100 5.21 -21.46 1.48
N PHE A 101 4.78 -21.72 0.24
CA PHE A 101 4.41 -20.65 -0.71
C PHE A 101 2.94 -20.27 -0.67
N PHE A 102 2.03 -21.22 -0.44
CA PHE A 102 0.58 -20.97 -0.46
C PHE A 102 0.03 -20.68 0.94
N LEU A 103 0.54 -21.36 1.97
CA LEU A 103 0.12 -21.14 3.36
C LEU A 103 1.04 -20.18 4.14
N GLY A 104 2.15 -19.73 3.53
CA GLY A 104 3.07 -18.77 4.16
C GLY A 104 3.84 -19.32 5.37
N MET A 105 3.89 -20.64 5.58
CA MET A 105 4.60 -21.23 6.71
C MET A 105 6.12 -21.10 6.53
N SER A 106 6.84 -20.84 7.63
CA SER A 106 8.29 -20.86 7.57
C SER A 106 8.82 -22.29 7.42
N LYS A 107 10.00 -22.46 6.83
CA LYS A 107 10.66 -23.78 6.75
C LYS A 107 10.91 -24.40 8.13
N ALA A 108 11.03 -23.58 9.17
CA ALA A 108 11.18 -24.03 10.55
C ALA A 108 9.85 -24.55 11.13
N ASP A 109 8.72 -23.89 10.83
CA ASP A 109 7.39 -24.33 11.27
C ASP A 109 7.01 -25.66 10.62
N ILE A 110 7.29 -25.80 9.32
CA ILE A 110 7.10 -27.06 8.59
C ILE A 110 7.96 -28.18 9.19
N ALA A 111 9.22 -27.87 9.50
CA ALA A 111 10.15 -28.80 10.13
C ALA A 111 9.64 -29.27 11.52
N LYS A 112 9.15 -28.33 12.33
CA LYS A 112 8.55 -28.60 13.65
C LYS A 112 7.29 -29.45 13.52
N ALA A 113 6.40 -29.13 12.58
CA ALA A 113 5.18 -29.90 12.34
C ALA A 113 5.45 -31.33 11.84
N GLU A 114 6.49 -31.54 11.02
CA GLU A 114 6.90 -32.85 10.53
C GLU A 114 7.84 -33.61 11.48
N GLY A 115 8.31 -33.00 12.57
CA GLY A 115 9.30 -33.58 13.47
C GLY A 115 10.66 -33.85 12.79
N THR A 116 11.03 -33.04 11.80
CA THR A 116 12.28 -33.21 11.03
C THR A 116 13.18 -31.99 11.16
N HIS A 117 14.46 -32.15 10.80
CA HIS A 117 15.38 -31.02 10.80
C HIS A 117 15.13 -30.06 9.63
N LYS A 118 15.24 -28.74 9.88
CA LYS A 118 15.01 -27.67 8.89
C LYS A 118 15.76 -27.88 7.58
N SER A 119 17.00 -28.37 7.62
CA SER A 119 17.79 -28.62 6.41
C SER A 119 17.14 -29.65 5.46
N ARG A 120 16.41 -30.63 5.99
CA ARG A 120 15.70 -31.64 5.20
C ARG A 120 14.51 -31.04 4.46
N ILE A 121 13.81 -30.10 5.10
CA ILE A 121 12.73 -29.33 4.47
C ILE A 121 13.30 -28.44 3.36
N THR A 122 14.36 -27.69 3.63
CA THR A 122 15.01 -26.81 2.65
C THR A 122 15.42 -27.57 1.40
N ARG A 123 16.20 -28.66 1.54
CA ARG A 123 16.64 -29.49 0.40
C ARG A 123 15.47 -30.09 -0.37
N SER A 124 14.42 -30.51 0.35
CA SER A 124 13.21 -31.08 -0.26
C SER A 124 12.44 -30.06 -1.10
N ILE A 125 12.34 -28.81 -0.63
CA ILE A 125 11.68 -27.72 -1.36
C ILE A 125 12.52 -27.37 -2.60
N GLU A 126 13.83 -27.17 -2.43
CA GLU A 126 14.73 -26.84 -3.54
C GLU A 126 14.75 -27.92 -4.64
N ALA A 127 14.77 -29.20 -4.26
CA ALA A 127 14.68 -30.29 -5.22
C ALA A 127 13.35 -30.27 -5.99
N GLY A 128 12.23 -30.06 -5.29
CA GLY A 128 10.91 -29.95 -5.93
C GLY A 128 10.81 -28.74 -6.86
N LEU A 129 11.39 -27.60 -6.49
CA LEU A 129 11.45 -26.41 -7.34
C LEU A 129 12.27 -26.65 -8.61
N ARG A 130 13.42 -27.34 -8.54
CA ARG A 130 14.21 -27.71 -9.73
C ARG A 130 13.43 -28.65 -10.67
N SER A 131 12.68 -29.59 -10.10
CA SER A 131 11.82 -30.48 -10.89
C SER A 131 10.69 -29.72 -11.58
N LEU A 132 10.08 -28.75 -10.90
CA LEU A 132 9.08 -27.86 -11.50
C LEU A 132 9.68 -26.97 -12.60
N GLU A 133 10.86 -26.40 -12.38
CA GLU A 133 11.57 -25.61 -13.38
C GLU A 133 11.79 -26.42 -14.67
N LYS A 134 12.24 -27.67 -14.54
CA LYS A 134 12.41 -28.56 -15.69
C LYS A 134 11.08 -28.83 -16.39
N TYR A 135 10.03 -29.15 -15.63
CA TYR A 135 8.70 -29.41 -16.17
C TYR A 135 8.13 -28.21 -16.96
N PHE A 136 8.27 -27.00 -16.42
CA PHE A 136 7.75 -25.81 -17.10
C PHE A 136 8.58 -25.40 -18.31
N LYS A 137 9.91 -25.60 -18.30
CA LYS A 137 10.77 -25.39 -19.49
C LYS A 137 10.48 -26.34 -20.64
N GLU A 138 9.85 -27.48 -20.39
CA GLU A 138 9.44 -28.42 -21.45
C GLU A 138 8.08 -28.06 -22.05
N ILE A 139 7.29 -27.22 -21.38
CA ILE A 139 5.91 -26.86 -21.77
C ILE A 139 5.83 -25.45 -22.35
N LEU A 140 6.65 -24.52 -21.86
CA LEU A 140 6.78 -23.13 -22.31
C LEU A 140 7.87 -23.02 -23.38
#